data_AF-A0A813TF50-F1
#
_entry.id   AF-A0A813TF50-F1
#
_cell.length_a   1.000
_cell.length_b   1.000
_cell.length_c   1.000
_cell.angle_alpha   90.00
_cell.angle_beta   90.00
_cell.angle_gamma   90.00
#
_symmetry.space_group_name_H-M   'P 1'
#
loop_
_entity.id
_entity.type
_entity.pdbx_description
1 polymer ?
#
loop_
_entity_poly.entity_id
_entity_poly.type
_entity_poly.pdbx_seq_one_letter_code
_entity_poly.pdbx_strand_id
1 'polypeptide(L)'
;MGYEPVLFESGDIPFKQDLSLDESCYKEIENSHMQILIIGGNYGSPDSKTTDKPKNKDEKMYQFFNSITKIEYKTAIEKGIPVFIFVEKQVLAEYETFKHNRENPSTKYAHVDSINVFKLIDEIFAQKTGNYIKGFEKFEDISSWLKEQWAGIFAEYLKNNRNKIEIKALSSKINELGSITGALKEYTEAIMRKIQPDDYEKLIDEEDKRIEAEKAISFRNESMIMYIIHDGKIKITPTQIYKHFKSADTLEEFVAKLKIKDEISKYK
;
A
#
# COMPACT_ATOMS: atom_id res chain seq x y z
N MET A 1 15.27 -9.39 18.66
CA MET A 1 14.37 -8.82 17.63
C MET A 1 15.05 -8.64 16.28
N GLY A 2 16.38 -8.74 16.15
CA GLY A 2 17.05 -8.84 14.84
C GLY A 2 17.07 -7.55 14.00
N TYR A 3 16.23 -6.57 14.32
CA TYR A 3 16.27 -5.22 13.76
C TYR A 3 17.36 -4.37 14.45
N GLU A 4 17.96 -3.50 13.65
CA GLU A 4 18.92 -2.49 14.09
C GLU A 4 18.19 -1.15 14.21
N PRO A 5 18.21 -0.50 15.39
CA PRO A 5 17.63 0.83 15.53
C PRO A 5 18.52 1.84 14.82
N VAL A 6 17.92 2.76 14.06
CA VAL A 6 18.63 3.90 13.48
C VAL A 6 18.30 5.12 14.34
N LEU A 7 19.25 5.58 15.14
CA LEU A 7 19.06 6.71 16.05
C LEU A 7 20.06 7.83 15.72
N PHE A 8 19.53 9.03 15.52
CA PHE A 8 20.37 10.23 15.35
C PHE A 8 21.33 10.42 16.53
N GLU A 9 20.85 10.25 17.76
CA GLU A 9 21.63 10.47 18.99
C GLU A 9 22.81 9.50 19.15
N SER A 10 22.73 8.32 18.53
CA SER A 10 23.78 7.30 18.57
C SER A 10 24.81 7.45 17.45
N GLY A 11 24.59 8.40 16.53
CA GLY A 11 25.50 8.67 15.40
C GLY A 11 25.31 7.73 14.21
N ASP A 12 24.19 6.99 14.16
CA ASP A 12 23.93 5.97 13.13
C ASP A 12 23.54 6.55 11.77
N ILE A 13 23.30 7.87 11.71
CA ILE A 13 22.86 8.56 10.48
C ILE A 13 24.07 9.23 9.81
N PRO A 14 24.41 8.86 8.56
CA PRO A 14 25.51 9.47 7.85
C PRO A 14 25.25 10.96 7.59
N PHE A 15 26.12 11.81 8.12
CA PHE A 15 26.05 13.25 7.88
C PHE A 15 26.45 13.57 6.45
N LYS A 16 25.57 14.26 5.73
CA LYS A 16 25.85 14.76 4.37
C LYS A 16 26.24 16.23 4.49
N GLN A 17 27.43 16.57 4.00
CA GLN A 17 28.00 17.93 4.16
C GLN A 17 27.18 19.03 3.47
N ASP A 18 26.31 18.66 2.54
CA ASP A 18 25.43 19.54 1.78
C ASP A 18 24.03 19.71 2.41
N LEU A 19 23.71 19.00 3.51
CA LEU A 19 22.38 19.00 4.12
C LEU A 19 22.41 19.44 5.58
N SER A 20 21.27 19.96 6.03
CA SER A 20 21.01 20.15 7.46
C SER A 20 20.84 18.80 8.18
N LEU A 21 21.10 18.77 9.49
CA LEU A 21 21.05 17.54 10.29
C LEU A 21 19.67 16.86 10.23
N ASP A 22 18.61 17.65 10.28
CA ASP A 22 17.24 17.18 10.22
C ASP A 22 16.89 16.66 8.81
N GLU A 23 17.39 17.27 7.74
CA GLU A 23 17.22 16.75 6.37
C GLU A 23 17.94 15.41 6.15
N SER A 24 19.09 15.20 6.79
CA SER A 24 19.73 13.88 6.82
C SER A 24 18.84 12.84 7.51
N CYS A 25 18.18 13.20 8.62
CA CYS A 25 17.26 12.29 9.33
C CYS A 25 16.05 11.93 8.46
N TYR A 26 15.45 12.90 7.76
CA TYR A 26 14.29 12.64 6.90
C TYR A 26 14.64 11.70 5.73
N LYS A 27 15.84 11.81 5.15
CA LYS A 27 16.29 10.89 4.11
C LYS A 27 16.49 9.47 4.62
N GLU A 28 16.96 9.32 5.84
CA GLU A 28 17.20 8.00 6.42
C GLU A 28 15.90 7.24 6.74
N ILE A 29 14.82 7.97 7.00
CA ILE A 29 13.48 7.38 7.11
C ILE A 29 13.09 6.66 5.83
N GLU A 30 13.43 7.19 4.65
CA GLU A 30 13.11 6.54 3.37
C GLU A 30 13.78 5.17 3.20
N ASN A 31 14.93 4.95 3.88
CA ASN A 31 15.64 3.67 3.87
C ASN A 31 15.14 2.70 4.95
N SER A 32 14.33 3.18 5.88
CA SER A 32 13.85 2.40 7.01
C SER A 32 12.67 1.50 6.63
N HIS A 33 12.67 0.27 7.14
CA HIS A 33 11.59 -0.69 6.88
C HIS A 33 10.31 -0.38 7.67
N MET A 34 10.44 0.29 8.82
CA MET A 34 9.35 0.67 9.70
C MET A 34 9.81 1.81 10.60
N GLN A 35 8.85 2.56 11.13
CA GLN A 35 9.10 3.60 12.13
C GLN A 35 8.42 3.24 13.45
N ILE A 36 9.13 3.44 14.56
CA ILE A 36 8.57 3.37 15.91
C ILE A 36 8.51 4.81 16.44
N LEU A 37 7.31 5.37 16.51
CA LEU A 37 7.09 6.73 17.02
C LEU A 37 6.75 6.66 18.51
N ILE A 38 7.60 7.24 19.35
CA ILE A 38 7.39 7.32 20.80
C ILE A 38 7.10 8.78 21.15
N ILE A 39 5.92 9.04 21.70
CA ILE A 39 5.45 10.36 22.09
C ILE A 39 5.42 10.43 23.62
N GLY A 40 6.35 11.18 24.18
CA GLY A 40 6.38 11.56 25.59
C GLY A 40 5.98 13.02 25.80
N GLY A 41 6.27 13.55 26.99
CA GLY A 41 5.94 14.93 27.34
C GLY A 41 6.71 16.02 26.58
N ASN A 42 7.84 15.68 25.94
CA ASN A 42 8.67 16.64 25.21
C ASN A 42 8.35 16.61 23.71
N TYR A 43 7.93 17.75 23.16
CA TYR A 43 7.62 17.86 21.72
C TYR A 43 8.86 17.83 20.81
N GLY A 44 10.04 18.14 21.35
CA GLY A 44 11.30 18.18 20.63
C GLY A 44 11.73 19.58 20.17
N SER A 45 12.71 19.60 19.26
CA SER A 45 13.33 20.80 18.71
C SER A 45 12.66 21.22 17.39
N PRO A 46 12.55 22.54 17.10
CA PRO A 46 12.07 23.01 15.81
C PRO A 46 12.96 22.53 14.66
N ASP A 47 12.35 22.26 13.51
CA ASP A 47 13.08 21.96 12.28
C ASP A 47 13.95 23.13 11.81
N SER A 48 14.93 22.84 10.95
CA SER A 48 15.88 23.86 10.45
C SER A 48 15.20 25.00 9.70
N LYS A 49 14.01 24.75 9.13
CA LYS A 49 13.22 25.71 8.34
C LYS A 49 12.32 26.61 9.19
N THR A 50 12.14 26.31 10.48
CA THR A 50 11.40 27.21 11.39
C THR A 50 12.19 28.50 11.63
N THR A 51 11.66 29.61 11.12
CA THR A 51 12.22 30.96 11.29
C THR A 51 11.90 31.55 12.67
N ASP A 52 10.70 31.31 13.18
CA ASP A 52 10.23 31.82 14.48
C ASP A 52 10.40 30.78 15.58
N LYS A 53 11.64 30.60 16.03
CA LYS A 53 11.96 29.64 17.10
C LYS A 53 11.52 30.21 18.47
N PRO A 54 10.93 29.39 19.35
CA PRO A 54 10.58 29.82 20.70
C PRO A 54 11.84 30.24 21.46
N LYS A 55 11.82 31.43 22.06
CA LYS A 55 13.01 32.00 22.73
C LYS A 55 13.11 31.58 24.20
N ASN A 56 11.99 31.16 24.80
CA ASN A 56 11.92 30.71 26.19
C ASN A 56 10.89 29.56 26.36
N LYS A 57 10.85 28.98 27.56
CA LYS A 57 9.96 27.84 27.87
C LYS A 57 8.47 28.20 27.78
N ASP A 58 8.09 29.41 28.19
CA ASP A 58 6.70 29.85 28.17
C ASP A 58 6.17 30.06 26.75
N GLU A 59 7.01 30.59 25.85
CA GLU A 59 6.73 30.68 24.41
C GLU A 59 6.64 29.29 23.78
N LYS A 60 7.57 28.36 24.10
CA LYS A 60 7.53 26.97 23.60
C LYS A 60 6.21 26.25 23.94
N MET A 61 5.62 26.59 25.10
CA MET A 61 4.39 25.95 25.57
C MET A 61 3.20 26.17 24.62
N TYR A 62 3.07 27.39 24.06
CA TYR A 62 1.90 27.81 23.28
C TYR A 62 2.20 28.17 21.82
N GLN A 63 3.45 28.49 21.49
CA GLN A 63 3.87 28.79 20.13
C GLN A 63 3.85 27.52 19.28
N PHE A 64 3.19 27.59 18.12
CA PHE A 64 3.19 26.49 17.16
C PHE A 64 4.51 26.46 16.38
N PHE A 65 5.12 25.28 16.33
CA PHE A 65 6.22 24.98 15.42
C PHE A 65 6.17 23.50 15.00
N ASN A 66 6.86 23.13 13.93
CA ASN A 66 7.04 21.73 13.57
C ASN A 66 8.32 21.20 14.23
N SER A 67 8.19 20.15 15.04
CA SER A 67 9.37 19.46 15.55
C SER A 67 9.96 18.54 14.48
N ILE A 68 11.26 18.25 14.59
CA ILE A 68 11.96 17.29 13.73
C ILE A 68 11.18 15.96 13.72
N THR A 69 10.83 15.42 14.89
CA THR A 69 10.05 14.18 15.04
C THR A 69 8.69 14.21 14.34
N LYS A 70 8.02 15.36 14.31
CA LYS A 70 6.77 15.50 13.57
C LYS A 70 6.99 15.42 12.05
N ILE A 71 8.06 16.03 11.54
CA ILE A 71 8.39 15.98 10.12
C ILE A 71 8.86 14.57 9.74
N GLU A 72 9.63 13.91 10.60
CA GLU A 72 9.99 12.49 10.47
C GLU A 72 8.76 11.60 10.34
N TYR A 73 7.78 11.77 11.22
CA TYR A 73 6.50 11.05 11.16
C TYR A 73 5.75 11.32 9.84
N LYS A 74 5.63 12.59 9.43
CA LYS A 74 4.97 12.93 8.15
C LYS A 74 5.67 12.30 6.95
N THR A 75 7.00 12.32 6.95
CA THR A 75 7.82 11.72 5.90
C THR A 75 7.55 10.21 5.80
N ALA A 76 7.48 9.50 6.92
CA ALA A 76 7.15 8.07 6.93
C ALA A 76 5.74 7.79 6.35
N ILE A 77 4.74 8.57 6.74
CA ILE A 77 3.37 8.43 6.22
C ILE A 77 3.29 8.71 4.72
N GLU A 78 3.93 9.78 4.24
CA GLU A 78 3.97 10.14 2.81
C GLU A 78 4.62 9.06 1.95
N LYS A 79 5.62 8.36 2.49
CA LYS A 79 6.32 7.26 1.81
C LYS A 79 5.64 5.90 1.99
N GLY A 80 4.55 5.83 2.75
CA GLY A 80 3.84 4.58 3.03
C GLY A 80 4.62 3.60 3.92
N ILE A 81 5.56 4.12 4.72
CA ILE A 81 6.33 3.32 5.68
C ILE A 81 5.43 2.98 6.88
N PRO A 82 5.36 1.71 7.32
CA PRO A 82 4.58 1.35 8.50
C PRO A 82 5.07 2.07 9.76
N VAL A 83 4.15 2.73 10.47
CA VAL A 83 4.45 3.46 11.72
C VAL A 83 3.72 2.81 12.89
N PHE A 84 4.46 2.45 13.94
CA PHE A 84 3.91 2.00 15.23
C PHE A 84 3.98 3.14 16.23
N ILE A 85 2.83 3.58 16.75
CA ILE A 85 2.73 4.80 17.55
C ILE A 85 2.47 4.45 19.02
N PHE A 86 3.35 4.93 19.88
CA PHE A 86 3.28 4.77 21.33
C PHE A 86 3.21 6.13 22.00
N VAL A 87 2.29 6.30 22.95
CA VAL A 87 2.14 7.54 23.71
C VAL A 87 2.21 7.21 25.20
N GLU A 88 2.94 8.00 25.97
CA GLU A 88 2.97 7.85 27.43
C GLU A 88 1.55 8.00 28.01
N LYS A 89 1.17 7.12 28.94
CA LYS A 89 -0.19 7.17 29.52
C LYS A 89 -0.48 8.49 30.23
N GLN A 90 0.52 9.12 30.84
CA GLN A 90 0.35 10.42 31.51
C GLN A 90 0.02 11.53 30.49
N VAL A 91 0.66 11.51 29.33
CA VAL A 91 0.37 12.42 28.21
C VAL A 91 -1.02 12.17 27.64
N LEU A 92 -1.44 10.91 27.48
CA LEU A 92 -2.80 10.58 27.05
C LEU A 92 -3.87 11.06 28.05
N ALA A 93 -3.61 10.93 29.35
CA ALA A 93 -4.53 11.41 30.38
C ALA A 93 -4.68 12.93 30.35
N GLU A 94 -3.58 13.67 30.18
CA GLU A 94 -3.65 15.13 29.99
C GLU A 94 -4.27 15.53 28.66
N TYR A 95 -4.05 14.75 27.60
CA TYR A 95 -4.65 15.00 26.29
C TYR A 95 -6.19 14.98 26.36
N GLU A 96 -6.79 14.07 27.13
CA GLU A 96 -8.24 14.10 27.37
C GLU A 96 -8.68 15.36 28.11
N THR A 97 -7.87 15.86 29.04
CA THR A 97 -8.12 17.16 29.69
C THR A 97 -7.99 18.31 28.70
N PHE A 98 -7.00 18.26 27.80
CA PHE A 98 -6.79 19.26 26.75
C PHE A 98 -7.98 19.34 25.79
N LYS A 99 -8.58 18.22 25.40
CA LYS A 99 -9.76 18.20 24.51
C LYS A 99 -10.94 19.02 25.06
N HIS A 100 -11.12 19.03 26.38
CA HIS A 100 -12.17 19.81 27.04
C HIS A 100 -11.79 21.29 27.23
N ASN A 101 -10.51 21.64 27.10
CA ASN A 101 -9.97 22.97 27.40
C ASN A 101 -9.24 23.61 26.20
N ARG A 102 -9.54 23.17 24.96
CA ARG A 102 -8.83 23.58 23.73
C ARG A 102 -8.74 25.10 23.53
N GLU A 103 -9.77 25.82 23.96
CA GLU A 103 -9.89 27.27 23.79
C GLU A 103 -9.35 28.07 24.99
N ASN A 104 -8.88 27.41 26.05
CA ASN A 104 -8.41 28.07 27.26
C ASN A 104 -6.86 28.15 27.31
N PRO A 105 -6.27 29.30 26.96
CA PRO A 105 -4.81 29.48 26.93
C PRO A 105 -4.18 29.57 28.34
N SER A 106 -4.99 29.59 29.41
CA SER A 106 -4.49 29.67 30.79
C SER A 106 -4.26 28.32 31.46
N THR A 107 -4.66 27.22 30.80
CA THR A 107 -4.53 25.87 31.34
C THR A 107 -3.08 25.41 31.24
N LYS A 108 -2.44 25.14 32.38
CA LYS A 108 -1.11 24.55 32.43
C LYS A 108 -1.22 23.02 32.51
N TYR A 109 -0.43 22.36 31.69
CA TYR A 109 -0.33 20.90 31.63
C TYR A 109 1.02 20.51 32.27
N ALA A 110 1.02 19.52 33.15
CA ALA A 110 2.17 19.13 33.96
C ALA A 110 3.04 18.07 33.29
N HIS A 111 2.46 17.26 32.41
CA HIS A 111 3.11 16.14 31.75
C HIS A 111 3.55 16.45 30.31
N VAL A 112 3.36 17.69 29.81
CA VAL A 112 3.88 18.13 28.52
C VAL A 112 4.63 19.47 28.60
N ASP A 113 5.61 19.66 27.73
CA ASP A 113 6.37 20.91 27.59
C ASP A 113 5.81 21.86 26.51
N SER A 114 4.88 21.36 25.69
CA SER A 114 4.23 22.11 24.62
C SER A 114 2.88 21.51 24.25
N ILE A 115 1.89 22.37 24.02
CA ILE A 115 0.57 21.96 23.50
C ILE A 115 0.68 21.33 22.10
N ASN A 116 1.79 21.55 21.40
CA ASN A 116 2.03 20.93 20.11
C ASN A 116 2.10 19.40 20.18
N VAL A 117 2.43 18.81 21.35
CA VAL A 117 2.30 17.36 21.58
C VAL A 117 0.85 16.92 21.37
N PHE A 118 -0.11 17.63 21.96
CA PHE A 118 -1.53 17.33 21.81
C PHE A 118 -2.03 17.57 20.39
N LYS A 119 -1.53 18.61 19.71
CA LYS A 119 -1.84 18.84 18.29
C LYS A 119 -1.31 17.73 17.39
N LEU A 120 -0.13 17.17 17.69
CA LEU A 120 0.40 16.01 16.98
C LEU A 120 -0.48 14.78 17.21
N ILE A 121 -0.92 14.54 18.45
CA ILE A 121 -1.84 13.46 18.78
C ILE A 121 -3.19 13.64 18.03
N ASP A 122 -3.72 14.87 17.97
CA ASP A 122 -4.90 15.20 17.15
C ASP A 122 -4.69 14.89 15.66
N GLU A 123 -3.54 15.30 15.09
CA GLU A 123 -3.18 15.02 13.70
C GLU A 123 -3.11 13.51 13.42
N ILE A 124 -2.56 12.73 14.35
CA ILE A 124 -2.50 11.27 14.24
C ILE A 124 -3.93 10.70 14.26
N PHE A 125 -4.75 11.02 15.27
CA PHE A 125 -6.12 10.52 15.37
C PHE A 125 -7.00 10.87 14.16
N ALA A 126 -6.73 11.99 13.47
CA ALA A 126 -7.48 12.42 12.30
C ALA A 126 -7.19 11.60 11.02
N GLN A 127 -6.11 10.80 10.98
CA GLN A 127 -5.81 9.95 9.82
C GLN A 127 -6.87 8.82 9.68
N LYS A 128 -7.19 8.43 8.43
CA LYS A 128 -8.27 7.48 8.14
C LYS A 128 -7.84 6.01 8.24
N THR A 129 -6.55 5.72 8.19
CA THR A 129 -6.00 4.36 8.07
C THR A 129 -4.67 4.26 8.82
N GLY A 130 -4.41 3.12 9.47
CA GLY A 130 -3.11 2.83 10.11
C GLY A 130 -2.94 3.36 11.54
N ASN A 131 -3.99 3.93 12.14
CA ASN A 131 -3.90 4.54 13.47
C ASN A 131 -4.16 3.53 14.58
N TYR A 132 -3.10 2.86 15.04
CA TYR A 132 -3.14 2.25 16.36
C TYR A 132 -2.19 2.99 17.28
N ILE A 133 -2.76 3.84 18.14
CA ILE A 133 -2.05 4.47 19.24
C ILE A 133 -2.08 3.53 20.43
N LYS A 134 -0.91 3.15 20.93
CA LYS A 134 -0.78 2.34 22.15
C LYS A 134 -0.25 3.20 23.30
N GLY A 135 -1.01 3.24 24.39
CA GLY A 135 -0.53 3.78 25.65
C GLY A 135 0.55 2.90 26.29
N PHE A 136 1.66 3.47 26.74
CA PHE A 136 2.71 2.76 27.50
C PHE A 136 3.06 3.46 28.81
N GLU A 137 3.54 2.68 29.78
CA GLU A 137 4.14 3.20 31.03
C GLU A 137 5.62 2.82 31.14
N LYS A 138 5.99 1.65 30.62
CA LYS A 138 7.36 1.14 30.65
C LYS A 138 7.79 0.66 29.26
N PHE A 139 9.10 0.61 29.02
CA PHE A 139 9.66 0.14 27.75
C PHE A 139 9.31 -1.34 27.47
N GLU A 140 9.11 -2.13 28.52
CA GLU A 140 8.65 -3.52 28.41
C GLU A 140 7.28 -3.60 27.71
N ASP A 141 6.37 -2.65 27.97
CA ASP A 141 5.04 -2.60 27.34
C ASP A 141 5.16 -2.46 25.82
N ILE A 142 6.05 -1.57 25.37
CA ILE A 142 6.34 -1.33 23.94
C ILE A 142 6.89 -2.61 23.33
N SER A 143 7.94 -3.17 23.94
CA SER A 143 8.60 -4.35 23.40
C SER A 143 7.68 -5.58 23.35
N SER A 144 6.86 -5.79 24.39
CA SER A 144 5.92 -6.91 24.45
C SER A 144 4.86 -6.78 23.37
N TRP A 145 4.28 -5.59 23.24
CA TRP A 145 3.25 -5.34 22.25
C TRP A 145 3.79 -5.46 20.81
N LEU A 146 5.00 -4.96 20.52
CA LEU A 146 5.65 -5.15 19.23
C LEU A 146 5.88 -6.62 18.89
N LYS A 147 6.30 -7.46 19.86
CA LYS A 147 6.42 -8.92 19.64
C LYS A 147 5.10 -9.53 19.19
N GLU A 148 4.01 -9.19 19.85
CA GLU A 148 2.68 -9.70 19.52
C GLU A 148 2.25 -9.25 18.12
N GLN A 149 2.43 -7.96 17.79
CA GLN A 149 2.07 -7.45 16.46
C GLN A 149 2.89 -8.12 15.36
N TRP A 150 4.20 -8.24 15.53
CA TRP A 150 5.05 -8.86 14.53
C TRP A 150 4.79 -10.35 14.38
N ALA A 151 4.49 -11.06 15.48
CA ALA A 151 4.04 -12.44 15.41
C ALA A 151 2.74 -12.58 14.58
N GLY A 152 1.79 -11.66 14.76
CA GLY A 152 0.57 -11.60 13.98
C GLY A 152 0.82 -11.34 12.49
N ILE A 153 1.59 -10.29 12.17
CA ILE A 153 1.97 -9.93 10.79
C ILE A 153 2.71 -11.10 10.12
N PHE A 154 3.64 -11.74 10.83
CA PHE A 154 4.39 -12.86 10.30
C PHE A 154 3.50 -14.10 10.08
N ALA A 155 2.58 -14.39 11.00
CA ALA A 155 1.62 -15.47 10.84
C ALA A 155 0.70 -15.24 9.63
N GLU A 156 0.23 -14.01 9.44
CA GLU A 156 -0.56 -13.63 8.27
C GLU A 156 0.25 -13.76 6.96
N TYR A 157 1.51 -13.31 6.97
CA TYR A 157 2.42 -13.48 5.84
C TYR A 157 2.60 -14.95 5.47
N LEU A 158 2.86 -15.83 6.45
CA LEU A 158 2.99 -17.27 6.24
C LEU A 158 1.72 -17.90 5.65
N LYS A 159 0.55 -17.51 6.18
CA LYS A 159 -0.76 -17.97 5.67
C LYS A 159 -0.97 -17.53 4.23
N ASN A 160 -0.71 -16.27 3.91
CA ASN A 160 -0.85 -15.73 2.57
C ASN A 160 0.11 -16.41 1.59
N ASN A 161 1.33 -16.72 2.03
CA ASN A 161 2.31 -17.41 1.20
C ASN A 161 1.90 -18.87 0.91
N ARG A 162 1.36 -19.58 1.91
CA ARG A 162 0.78 -20.91 1.71
C ARG A 162 -0.37 -20.88 0.70
N ASN A 163 -1.29 -19.92 0.83
CA ASN A 163 -2.41 -19.78 -0.09
C ASN A 163 -1.93 -19.54 -1.53
N LYS A 164 -0.86 -18.74 -1.74
CA LYS A 164 -0.27 -18.54 -3.07
C LYS A 164 0.25 -19.84 -3.69
N ILE A 165 0.89 -20.70 -2.88
CA ILE A 165 1.37 -22.01 -3.34
C ILE A 165 0.18 -22.90 -3.73
N GLU A 166 -0.88 -22.93 -2.92
CA GLU A 166 -2.09 -23.72 -3.19
C GLU A 166 -2.78 -23.25 -4.48
N ILE A 167 -2.90 -21.94 -4.71
CA ILE A 167 -3.43 -21.37 -5.96
C ILE A 167 -2.56 -21.77 -7.16
N LYS A 168 -1.23 -21.71 -7.03
CA LYS A 168 -0.31 -22.11 -8.11
C LYS A 168 -0.46 -23.59 -8.45
N ALA A 169 -0.59 -24.45 -7.44
CA ALA A 169 -0.82 -25.89 -7.63
C ALA A 169 -2.20 -26.19 -8.25
N LEU A 170 -3.23 -25.42 -7.89
CA LEU A 170 -4.54 -25.53 -8.53
C LEU A 170 -4.48 -25.12 -10.01
N SER A 171 -3.78 -24.04 -10.33
CA SER A 171 -3.58 -23.59 -11.72
C SER A 171 -2.87 -24.65 -12.58
N SER A 172 -1.84 -25.33 -12.06
CA SER A 172 -1.20 -26.41 -12.81
C SER A 172 -2.14 -27.60 -13.07
N LYS A 173 -3.00 -27.95 -12.11
CA LYS A 173 -4.01 -29.01 -12.30
C LYS A 173 -5.08 -28.62 -13.33
N ILE A 174 -5.49 -27.36 -13.36
CA ILE A 174 -6.40 -26.85 -14.39
C ILE A 174 -5.76 -26.94 -15.78
N ASN A 175 -4.47 -26.62 -15.90
CA ASN A 175 -3.76 -26.78 -17.18
C ASN A 175 -3.68 -28.25 -17.62
N GLU A 176 -3.42 -29.16 -16.70
CA GLU A 176 -3.42 -30.61 -16.98
C GLU A 176 -4.80 -31.10 -17.43
N LEU A 177 -5.87 -30.68 -16.75
CA LEU A 177 -7.25 -30.94 -17.19
C LEU A 177 -7.52 -30.36 -18.58
N GLY A 178 -7.05 -29.14 -18.87
CA GLY A 178 -7.10 -28.54 -20.20
C GLY A 178 -6.48 -29.45 -21.26
N SER A 179 -5.28 -29.98 -21.01
CA SER A 179 -4.60 -30.92 -21.91
C SER A 179 -5.39 -32.22 -22.10
N ILE A 180 -5.95 -32.79 -21.02
CA ILE A 180 -6.79 -34.00 -21.10
C ILE A 180 -8.06 -33.73 -21.92
N THR A 181 -8.73 -32.61 -21.69
CA THR A 181 -9.92 -32.23 -22.47
C THR A 181 -9.58 -31.98 -23.94
N GLY A 182 -8.40 -31.43 -24.24
CA GLY A 182 -7.88 -31.29 -25.60
C GLY A 182 -7.69 -32.64 -26.28
N ALA A 183 -7.04 -33.60 -25.61
CA ALA A 183 -6.88 -34.96 -26.14
C ALA A 183 -8.23 -35.67 -26.36
N LEU A 184 -9.17 -35.52 -25.43
CA LEU A 184 -10.54 -36.04 -25.60
C LEU A 184 -11.26 -35.40 -26.78
N LYS A 185 -11.10 -34.09 -26.99
CA LYS A 185 -11.61 -33.40 -28.18
C LYS A 185 -11.04 -34.03 -29.44
N GLU A 186 -9.71 -34.15 -29.54
CA GLU A 186 -9.02 -34.75 -30.70
C GLU A 186 -9.47 -36.20 -31.00
N TYR A 187 -9.62 -37.03 -29.96
CA TYR A 187 -10.11 -38.40 -30.15
C TYR A 187 -11.57 -38.42 -30.62
N THR A 188 -12.43 -37.59 -30.03
CA THR A 188 -13.84 -37.50 -30.42
C THR A 188 -13.96 -37.00 -31.85
N GLU A 189 -13.16 -36.00 -32.21
CA GLU A 189 -13.04 -35.48 -33.56
C GLU A 189 -12.63 -36.57 -34.56
N ALA A 190 -11.59 -37.34 -34.25
CA ALA A 190 -11.13 -38.45 -35.08
C ALA A 190 -12.16 -39.57 -35.22
N ILE A 191 -12.96 -39.84 -34.18
CA ILE A 191 -14.05 -40.83 -34.22
C ILE A 191 -15.21 -40.32 -35.09
N MET A 192 -15.65 -39.08 -34.89
CA MET A 192 -16.74 -38.49 -35.64
C MET A 192 -16.43 -38.34 -37.14
N ARG A 193 -15.19 -37.98 -37.50
CA ARG A 193 -14.71 -38.01 -38.91
C ARG A 193 -14.93 -39.35 -39.59
N LYS A 194 -14.86 -40.45 -38.84
CA LYS A 194 -15.06 -41.82 -39.37
C LYS A 194 -16.51 -42.26 -39.40
N ILE A 195 -17.37 -41.73 -38.52
CA ILE A 195 -18.78 -42.15 -38.37
C ILE A 195 -19.71 -41.32 -39.27
N GLN A 196 -19.48 -40.00 -39.39
CA GLN A 196 -20.33 -39.08 -40.18
C GLN A 196 -19.47 -38.01 -40.88
N PRO A 197 -18.96 -38.28 -42.09
CA PRO A 197 -18.07 -37.34 -42.79
C PRO A 197 -18.74 -36.04 -43.25
N ASP A 198 -20.01 -36.10 -43.65
CA ASP A 198 -20.67 -35.03 -44.42
C ASP A 198 -21.20 -33.84 -43.60
N ASP A 199 -21.50 -34.04 -42.31
CA ASP A 199 -22.07 -33.00 -41.42
C ASP A 199 -21.12 -32.58 -40.28
N TYR A 200 -20.01 -33.31 -40.14
CA TYR A 200 -19.10 -33.16 -39.02
C TYR A 200 -18.24 -31.88 -39.08
N GLU A 201 -17.78 -31.47 -40.27
CA GLU A 201 -16.98 -30.24 -40.39
C GLU A 201 -17.76 -28.99 -39.97
N LYS A 202 -19.07 -28.94 -40.25
CA LYS A 202 -19.94 -27.84 -39.82
C LYS A 202 -20.12 -27.83 -38.30
N LEU A 203 -20.28 -29.01 -37.69
CA LEU A 203 -20.46 -29.15 -36.24
C LEU A 203 -19.22 -28.68 -35.45
N ILE A 204 -18.00 -28.98 -35.92
CA ILE A 204 -16.79 -28.42 -35.29
C ILE A 204 -16.77 -26.90 -35.38
N ASP A 205 -17.01 -26.35 -36.58
CA ASP A 205 -16.91 -24.91 -36.82
C ASP A 205 -17.93 -24.12 -35.97
N GLU A 206 -19.14 -24.66 -35.80
CA GLU A 206 -20.14 -24.09 -34.89
C GLU A 206 -19.69 -24.12 -33.43
N GLU A 207 -19.10 -25.24 -32.97
CA GLU A 207 -18.69 -25.40 -31.59
C GLU A 207 -17.42 -24.59 -31.24
N ASP A 208 -16.46 -24.52 -32.16
CA ASP A 208 -15.27 -23.69 -32.02
C ASP A 208 -15.64 -22.20 -31.97
N LYS A 209 -16.60 -21.76 -32.81
CA LYS A 209 -17.17 -20.41 -32.72
C LYS A 209 -17.84 -20.14 -31.37
N ARG A 210 -18.56 -21.12 -30.82
CA ARG A 210 -19.20 -20.99 -29.50
C ARG A 210 -18.15 -20.82 -28.40
N ILE A 211 -17.13 -21.67 -28.38
CA ILE A 211 -16.02 -21.61 -27.41
C ILE A 211 -15.26 -20.28 -27.53
N GLU A 212 -15.00 -19.81 -28.76
CA GLU A 212 -14.33 -18.54 -29.00
C GLU A 212 -15.17 -17.34 -28.50
N ALA A 213 -16.48 -17.40 -28.66
CA ALA A 213 -17.40 -16.40 -28.10
C ALA A 213 -17.38 -16.37 -26.56
N GLU A 214 -17.38 -17.53 -25.90
CA GLU A 214 -17.26 -17.63 -24.44
C GLU A 214 -15.92 -17.05 -23.94
N LYS A 215 -14.80 -17.39 -24.59
CA LYS A 215 -13.48 -16.84 -24.27
C LYS A 215 -13.44 -15.32 -24.43
N ALA A 216 -14.06 -14.79 -25.48
CA ALA A 216 -14.16 -13.35 -25.70
C ALA A 216 -14.98 -12.63 -24.62
N ILE A 217 -16.04 -13.26 -24.10
CA ILE A 217 -16.84 -12.74 -22.97
C ILE A 217 -16.00 -12.73 -21.70
N SER A 218 -15.28 -13.82 -21.40
CA SER A 218 -14.39 -13.87 -20.24
C SER A 218 -13.28 -12.83 -20.32
N PHE A 219 -12.66 -12.68 -21.51
CA PHE A 219 -11.58 -11.71 -21.75
C PHE A 219 -12.03 -10.26 -21.53
N ARG A 220 -13.28 -9.93 -21.88
CA ARG A 220 -13.85 -8.60 -21.62
C ARG A 220 -13.91 -8.27 -20.12
N ASN A 221 -14.13 -9.25 -19.26
CA ASN A 221 -14.32 -9.02 -17.83
C ASN A 221 -13.02 -8.78 -17.06
N GLU A 222 -11.86 -8.91 -17.70
CA GLU A 222 -10.57 -8.57 -17.11
C GLU A 222 -10.47 -7.07 -16.78
N SER A 223 -9.93 -6.73 -15.61
CA SER A 223 -9.93 -5.36 -15.08
C SER A 223 -9.31 -4.34 -16.04
N MET A 224 -8.22 -4.72 -16.72
CA MET A 224 -7.55 -3.87 -17.72
C MET A 224 -8.41 -3.65 -18.96
N ILE A 225 -9.11 -4.69 -19.43
CA ILE A 225 -9.96 -4.61 -20.62
C ILE A 225 -11.21 -3.79 -20.31
N MET A 226 -11.80 -3.97 -19.13
CA MET A 226 -12.90 -3.12 -18.64
C MET A 226 -12.48 -1.65 -18.56
N TYR A 227 -11.28 -1.38 -18.04
CA TYR A 227 -10.74 -0.01 -18.00
C TYR A 227 -10.61 0.58 -19.40
N ILE A 228 -10.00 -0.16 -20.33
CA ILE A 228 -9.82 0.27 -21.73
C ILE A 228 -11.17 0.55 -22.43
N ILE A 229 -12.19 -0.29 -22.19
CA ILE A 229 -13.53 -0.13 -22.78
C ILE A 229 -14.29 1.04 -22.15
N HIS A 230 -14.07 1.32 -20.87
CA HIS A 230 -14.77 2.39 -20.15
C HIS A 230 -14.15 3.77 -20.41
N ASP A 231 -12.82 3.84 -20.45
CA ASP A 231 -12.04 5.07 -20.64
C ASP A 231 -11.90 5.43 -22.13
N GLY A 232 -11.63 4.43 -22.97
CA GLY A 232 -11.70 4.57 -24.41
C GLY A 232 -13.15 4.51 -24.87
N LYS A 233 -13.67 5.56 -25.54
CA LYS A 233 -14.98 5.55 -26.23
C LYS A 233 -14.99 4.59 -27.43
N ILE A 234 -14.75 3.31 -27.18
CA ILE A 234 -14.51 2.27 -28.18
C ILE A 234 -15.81 1.50 -28.42
N LYS A 235 -16.38 1.65 -29.62
CA LYS A 235 -17.50 0.81 -30.08
C LYS A 235 -16.96 -0.46 -30.76
N ILE A 236 -16.38 -1.36 -29.98
CA ILE A 236 -15.87 -2.65 -30.47
C ILE A 236 -16.54 -3.78 -29.68
N THR A 237 -16.93 -4.86 -30.37
CA THR A 237 -17.55 -6.03 -29.74
C THR A 237 -16.53 -6.86 -28.95
N PRO A 238 -16.94 -7.62 -27.91
CA PRO A 238 -16.02 -8.46 -27.13
C PRO A 238 -15.18 -9.40 -28.03
N THR A 239 -15.80 -9.98 -29.06
CA THR A 239 -15.16 -10.88 -30.02
C THR A 239 -14.09 -10.19 -30.86
N GLN A 240 -14.31 -8.95 -31.27
CA GLN A 240 -13.32 -8.16 -32.01
C GLN A 240 -12.13 -7.76 -31.14
N ILE A 241 -12.38 -7.38 -29.87
CA ILE A 241 -11.31 -7.08 -28.90
C ILE A 241 -10.43 -8.31 -28.69
N TYR A 242 -11.05 -9.47 -28.46
CA TYR A 242 -10.32 -10.74 -28.29
C TYR A 242 -9.53 -11.14 -29.54
N LYS A 243 -10.08 -10.94 -30.74
CA LYS A 243 -9.38 -11.20 -31.99
C LYS A 243 -8.17 -10.29 -32.18
N HIS A 244 -8.29 -9.00 -31.86
CA HIS A 244 -7.17 -8.06 -31.92
C HIS A 244 -6.07 -8.45 -30.92
N PHE A 245 -6.45 -8.88 -29.72
CA PHE A 245 -5.52 -9.39 -28.70
C PHE A 245 -4.74 -10.61 -29.21
N LYS A 246 -5.43 -11.61 -29.75
CA LYS A 246 -4.79 -12.84 -30.27
C LYS A 246 -3.86 -12.59 -31.44
N SER A 247 -4.08 -11.51 -32.19
CA SER A 247 -3.29 -11.16 -33.37
C SER A 247 -2.11 -10.22 -33.08
N ALA A 248 -1.98 -9.72 -31.85
CA ALA A 248 -0.96 -8.73 -31.47
C ALA A 248 0.18 -9.41 -30.73
N ASP A 249 1.41 -9.11 -31.13
CA ASP A 249 2.62 -9.65 -30.50
C ASP A 249 3.08 -8.78 -29.31
N THR A 250 2.70 -7.50 -29.30
CA THR A 250 2.99 -6.57 -28.20
C THR A 250 1.76 -5.83 -27.70
N LEU A 251 1.86 -5.29 -26.48
CA LEU A 251 0.81 -4.46 -25.89
C LEU A 251 0.58 -3.18 -26.71
N GLU A 252 1.63 -2.56 -27.25
CA GLU A 252 1.47 -1.38 -28.11
C GLU A 252 0.70 -1.71 -29.38
N GLU A 253 0.99 -2.86 -30.01
CA GLU A 253 0.29 -3.30 -31.21
C GLU A 253 -1.19 -3.59 -30.92
N PHE A 254 -1.48 -4.19 -29.76
CA PHE A 254 -2.86 -4.44 -29.31
C PHE A 254 -3.63 -3.13 -29.12
N VAL A 255 -3.06 -2.16 -28.40
CA VAL A 255 -3.67 -0.84 -28.15
C VAL A 255 -3.85 -0.07 -29.46
N ALA A 256 -2.88 -0.12 -30.37
CA ALA A 256 -2.98 0.49 -31.70
C ALA A 256 -4.12 -0.12 -32.53
N LYS A 257 -4.28 -1.44 -32.50
CA LYS A 257 -5.39 -2.15 -33.16
C LYS A 257 -6.76 -1.79 -32.58
N LEU A 258 -6.83 -1.44 -31.29
CA LEU A 258 -8.04 -0.95 -30.63
C LEU A 258 -8.40 0.50 -30.99
N LYS A 259 -7.54 1.21 -31.74
CA LYS A 259 -7.71 2.62 -32.15
C LYS A 259 -7.98 3.56 -30.95
N ILE A 260 -7.38 3.25 -29.82
CA ILE A 260 -7.41 4.11 -28.64
C ILE A 260 -6.55 5.32 -28.98
N LYS A 261 -7.11 6.54 -28.87
CA LYS A 261 -6.31 7.76 -29.05
C LYS A 261 -5.22 7.75 -27.99
N ASP A 262 -3.97 7.92 -28.41
CA ASP A 262 -2.78 8.00 -27.56
C ASP A 262 -2.90 9.13 -26.52
N GLU A 263 -3.52 8.84 -25.37
CA GLU A 263 -3.31 9.61 -24.14
C GLU A 263 -2.27 8.93 -23.21
N ILE A 264 -1.85 7.70 -23.54
CA ILE A 264 -0.87 6.93 -22.75
C ILE A 264 0.57 7.44 -22.95
N SER A 265 0.83 8.28 -23.98
CA SER A 265 2.14 8.91 -24.22
C SER A 265 2.55 9.98 -23.19
N LYS A 266 1.70 10.34 -22.22
CA LYS A 266 2.02 11.40 -21.24
C LYS A 266 2.82 10.94 -20.01
N TYR A 267 3.15 9.66 -19.90
CA TYR A 267 3.86 9.11 -18.73
C TYR A 267 5.13 8.31 -19.09
N LYS A 268 5.86 8.74 -20.14
CA LYS A 268 7.27 8.35 -20.32
C LYS A 268 8.19 9.45 -19.80
#